data_AF-A0A1V5K6E6-F1
#
_entry.id   AF-A0A1V5K6E6-F1
#
_cell.length_a   1.000
_cell.length_b   1.000
_cell.length_c   1.000
_cell.angle_alpha   90.00
_cell.angle_beta   90.00
_cell.angle_gamma   90.00
#
_symmetry.space_group_name_H-M   'P 1'
#
loop_
_entity.id
_entity.type
_entity.pdbx_description
1 polymer ?
#
loop_
_entity_poly.entity_id
_entity_poly.type
_entity_poly.pdbx_seq_one_letter_code
_entity_poly.pdbx_strand_id
1 'polypeptide(L)' 'MDLAKPGLIKEHCDPNALSTFLEYLIDYASPKTKEAGLLLIDQALSQMEETPKKRSRAMLEQVRAGRRDVFC' A
#
# COMPACT_ATOMS: atom_id res chain seq x y z
N MET A 1 17.34 4.81 -14.92
CA MET A 1 15.96 5.17 -15.35
C MET A 1 15.25 4.01 -16.05
N ASP A 2 15.76 2.77 -15.97
CA ASP A 2 15.12 1.62 -16.64
C ASP A 2 13.79 1.16 -16.00
N LEU A 3 13.60 1.39 -14.70
CA LEU A 3 12.35 1.07 -13.99
C LEU A 3 11.20 2.02 -14.31
N ALA A 4 11.49 3.20 -14.88
CA ALA A 4 10.47 4.17 -15.30
C ALA A 4 9.91 3.87 -16.71
N LYS A 5 10.33 2.77 -17.35
CA LYS A 5 9.70 2.31 -18.59
C LYS A 5 8.21 2.00 -18.32
N PRO A 6 7.28 2.44 -19.17
CA PRO A 6 5.85 2.29 -18.93
C PRO A 6 5.48 0.80 -18.79
N GLY A 7 4.93 0.42 -17.63
CA GLY A 7 4.50 -0.95 -17.33
C GLY A 7 4.98 -1.44 -15.96
N LEU A 8 6.30 -1.56 -15.78
CA LEU A 8 6.90 -2.17 -14.57
C LEU A 8 6.86 -1.26 -13.34
N ILE A 9 6.81 0.06 -13.52
CA ILE A 9 6.82 1.01 -12.40
C ILE A 9 5.61 0.86 -11.48
N LYS A 10 4.44 0.49 -12.02
CA LYS A 10 3.21 0.31 -11.24
C LYS A 10 3.30 -0.86 -10.27
N GLU A 11 4.05 -1.91 -10.63
CA GLU A 11 4.26 -3.07 -9.76
C GLU A 11 5.05 -2.75 -8.48
N HIS A 12 5.72 -1.59 -8.43
CA HIS A 12 6.46 -1.11 -7.27
C HIS A 12 5.81 0.11 -6.63
N CYS A 13 5.35 1.08 -7.43
CA CYS A 13 4.75 2.30 -6.91
C CYS A 13 3.43 2.04 -6.18
N ASP A 14 2.57 1.16 -6.68
CA ASP A 14 1.26 0.94 -6.07
C ASP A 14 1.38 0.20 -4.71
N PRO A 15 2.19 -0.87 -4.55
CA PRO A 15 2.43 -1.47 -3.24
C PRO A 15 3.09 -0.53 -2.23
N ASN A 16 4.08 0.26 -2.67
CA ASN A 16 4.74 1.22 -1.79
C ASN A 16 3.77 2.33 -1.35
N ALA A 17 2.90 2.80 -2.25
CA ALA A 17 1.87 3.78 -1.90
C ALA A 17 0.90 3.26 -0.84
N LEU A 18 0.42 2.01 -0.97
CA LEU A 18 -0.47 1.41 0.04
C LEU A 18 0.21 1.24 1.39
N SER A 19 1.48 0.84 1.41
CA SER A 19 2.24 0.65 2.64
C SER A 19 2.42 1.95 3.41
N THR A 20 2.98 2.99 2.77
CA THR A 20 3.19 4.30 3.40
C THR A 20 1.86 4.96 3.78
N PHE A 21 0.80 4.76 2.97
CA PHE A 21 -0.52 5.28 3.32
C PHE A 21 -1.07 4.61 4.59
N LEU A 22 -0.96 3.27 4.72
CA LEU A 22 -1.39 2.59 5.93
C LEU A 22 -0.60 3.04 7.17
N GLU A 23 0.70 3.26 7.05
CA GLU A 23 1.51 3.83 8.14
C GLU A 23 0.94 5.18 8.58
N TYR A 24 0.63 6.07 7.64
CA TYR A 24 -0.01 7.34 7.94
C TYR A 24 -1.36 7.17 8.65
N LEU A 25 -2.19 6.23 8.19
CA LEU A 25 -3.50 5.97 8.79
C LEU A 25 -3.41 5.43 10.23
N ILE A 26 -2.34 4.71 10.56
CA ILE A 26 -2.14 4.17 11.91
C ILE A 26 -1.59 5.25 12.85
N ASP A 27 -0.60 6.02 12.38
CA ASP A 27 0.21 6.88 13.25
C ASP A 27 -0.36 8.30 13.39
N TYR A 28 -1.07 8.81 12.38
CA TYR A 28 -1.43 10.24 12.33
C TYR A 28 -2.90 10.54 12.00
N ALA A 29 -3.63 9.61 11.38
CA ALA A 29 -4.98 9.90 10.91
C ALA A 29 -6.01 10.03 12.05
N SER A 30 -6.95 10.96 11.87
CA SER A 30 -8.16 11.01 12.69
C SER A 30 -8.99 9.73 12.52
N PRO A 31 -9.85 9.34 13.49
CA PRO A 31 -10.68 8.14 13.36
C PRO A 31 -11.51 8.09 12.06
N LYS A 32 -12.12 9.21 11.67
CA LYS A 32 -12.90 9.32 10.42
C LYS A 32 -12.02 9.14 9.18
N THR A 33 -10.84 9.74 9.17
CA THR A 33 -9.88 9.60 8.06
C THR A 33 -9.36 8.17 7.97
N LYS A 34 -9.10 7.52 9.11
CA LYS A 34 -8.65 6.15 9.19
C LYS A 34 -9.67 5.17 8.60
N GLU A 35 -10.94 5.32 8.95
CA GLU A 35 -12.02 4.49 8.41
C GLU A 35 -12.12 4.62 6.88
N ALA A 36 -12.19 5.86 6.37
CA ALA A 36 -12.27 6.11 4.93
C ALA A 36 -11.02 5.60 4.19
N GLY A 37 -9.83 5.77 4.78
CA GLY A 37 -8.58 5.31 4.20
C GLY A 37 -8.47 3.79 4.13
N LEU A 38 -8.95 3.07 5.15
CA LEU A 38 -8.99 1.60 5.13
C LEU A 38 -9.92 1.07 4.02
N LEU A 39 -11.09 1.68 3.83
CA LEU A 39 -11.98 1.34 2.72
C LEU A 39 -11.31 1.57 1.35
N LEU A 40 -10.57 2.66 1.20
CA LEU A 40 -9.83 2.96 -0.03
C LEU A 40 -8.72 1.93 -0.29
N ILE A 41 -8.00 1.48 0.75
CA ILE A 41 -6.98 0.43 0.60
C ILE A 41 -7.61 -0.87 0.07
N ASP A 42 -8.77 -1.26 0.58
CA ASP A 42 -9.46 -2.47 0.12
C ASP A 42 -9.92 -2.35 -1.35
N GLN A 43 -10.45 -1.19 -1.74
CA GLN A 43 -10.81 -0.89 -3.13
C GLN A 43 -9.60 -0.90 -4.07
N ALA A 44 -8.47 -0.34 -3.64
CA ALA A 44 -7.24 -0.36 -4.43
C ALA A 44 -6.74 -1.80 -4.63
N LEU A 45 -6.72 -2.61 -3.57
CA LEU A 45 -6.34 -4.03 -3.65
C LEU A 45 -7.28 -4.83 -4.57
N SER A 46 -8.57 -4.49 -4.66
CA SER A 46 -9.50 -5.20 -5.55
C SER A 46 -9.26 -4.89 -7.03
N GLN A 47 -8.63 -3.76 -7.34
CA GLN A 47 -8.33 -3.31 -8.71
C GLN A 47 -6.91 -3.68 -9.17
N MET A 48 -6.08 -4.23 -8.29
CA MET A 48 -4.72 -4.66 -8.60
C MET A 48 -4.66 -6.04 -9.27
N GLU A 49 -3.70 -6.19 -10.17
CA GLU A 49 -3.26 -7.49 -10.70
C GLU A 49 -2.69 -8.40 -9.59
N GLU A 50 -2.73 -9.71 -9.80
CA GLU A 50 -2.49 -10.70 -8.73
C GLU A 50 -1.09 -10.59 -8.09
N THR A 51 -0.04 -10.40 -8.89
CA THR A 51 1.34 -10.27 -8.42
C THR A 51 1.54 -9.05 -7.50
N PRO A 52 1.28 -7.80 -7.93
CA PRO A 52 1.41 -6.64 -7.06
C PRO A 52 0.44 -6.69 -5.88
N LYS A 53 -0.78 -7.21 -6.05
CA LYS A 53 -1.75 -7.38 -4.96
C LYS A 53 -1.22 -8.28 -3.83
N LYS A 54 -0.62 -9.42 -4.18
CA LYS A 54 -0.02 -10.34 -3.18
C LYS A 54 1.11 -9.66 -2.42
N ARG A 55 1.95 -8.88 -3.12
CA ARG A 55 3.04 -8.12 -2.51
C ARG A 55 2.50 -7.04 -1.56
N SER A 56 1.53 -6.24 -2.02
CA SER A 56 0.85 -5.23 -1.21
C SER A 56 0.27 -5.81 0.08
N ARG A 57 -0.44 -6.95 0.00
CA ARG A 57 -0.98 -7.62 1.20
C ARG A 57 0.12 -8.00 2.19
N ALA A 58 1.21 -8.60 1.71
CA ALA A 58 2.33 -8.97 2.56
C ALA A 58 2.99 -7.76 3.23
N MET A 59 3.06 -6.61 2.56
CA MET A 59 3.59 -5.37 3.13
C MET A 59 2.64 -4.77 4.17
N LEU A 60 1.34 -4.70 3.86
CA LEU A 60 0.32 -4.19 4.77
C LEU A 60 0.26 -5.00 6.08
N GLU A 61 0.40 -6.32 6.03
CA GLU A 61 0.45 -7.16 7.25
C GLU A 61 1.67 -6.82 8.13
N GLN A 62 2.82 -6.51 7.54
CA GLN A 62 4.00 -6.09 8.29
C GLN A 62 3.76 -4.75 8.99
N VAL A 63 3.12 -3.80 8.30
CA VAL A 63 2.77 -2.50 8.85
C VAL A 63 1.76 -2.64 10.00
N ARG A 64 0.73 -3.49 9.83
CA ARG A 64 -0.23 -3.84 10.89
C ARG A 64 0.43 -4.49 12.11
N ALA A 65 1.46 -5.30 11.89
CA ALA A 65 2.27 -5.91 12.94
C ALA A 65 3.25 -4.93 13.62
N GLY A 66 3.24 -3.65 13.25
CA GLY A 66 4.04 -2.60 13.88
C GLY A 66 5.35 -2.28 13.17
N ARG A 67 5.68 -2.94 12.05
CA ARG A 67 6.82 -2.50 11.22
C ARG A 67 6.51 -1.17 10.55
N ARG A 68 7.55 -0.40 10.28
CA ARG A 68 7.50 0.87 9.55
C ARG A 68 8.57 0.86 8.47
N ASP A 69 8.44 1.76 7.50
CA ASP A 69 9.31 1.85 6.33
C ASP A 69 9.35 0.54 5.53
N VAL A 70 8.16 -0.03 5.27
CA VAL A 70 8.02 -1.27 4.49
C VAL A 70 7.84 -0.93 3.01
N PHE A 71 8.84 -1.22 2.18
CA PHE A 71 8.84 -0.96 0.73
C PHE A 71 9.47 -2.12 -0.08
N CYS A 72 9.29 -2.09 -1.40
CA CYS A 72 9.77 -3.10 -2.36
C CYS A 72 10.28 -2.50 -3.68
#